data_AF-A0A3N6FM12-F1
#
_entry.id   AF-A0A3N6FM12-F1
#
_cell.length_a   1.000
_cell.length_b   1.000
_cell.length_c   1.000
_cell.angle_alpha   90.00
_cell.angle_beta   90.00
_cell.angle_gamma   90.00
#
_symmetry.space_group_name_H-M   'P 1'
#
loop_
_entity.id
_entity.type
_entity.pdbx_description
1 polymer ?
#
loop_
_entity_poly.entity_id
_entity_poly.type
_entity_poly.pdbx_seq_one_letter_code
_entity_poly.pdbx_strand_id
1 'polypeptide(L)'
;MAGGTSCPQLVAAVSEAGGLGFLAAGYKTADGMYNEIKQLRGLTGRPFGVNLFMPQPALADPSAVEVYQHQLAGEAAWYETPLGDPDSGGDDNYDAKLAILLEDPVPAVSFTFGCPTRDTLDAFAGVGTYTVVTVTTPEEAQVAQWAGADAVCVQGVEAGGHQSTHRDDPQTDGAGIGLLSLVSQVRETVQIPIVATGGLMRGSQIAAVLAAGAEAAQLGTAFLVCPESGASLLHKQALTNPLFVRTALTRAFSGRPARGLVNRFMREHGPYAPAAYPQVHYLTAGLRKAAAKAGDAQGMALWAGQGHRMARELPAGRLVRLLAEELDAARTAVSTGSTQ
;
A
#
# COMPACT_ATOMS: atom_id res chain seq x y z
N MET A 1 -0.57 -3.97 2.66
CA MET A 1 0.79 -4.31 2.19
C MET A 1 0.76 -5.71 1.60
N ALA A 2 0.53 -5.84 0.28
CA ALA A 2 0.40 -7.13 -0.39
C ALA A 2 1.74 -7.92 -0.41
N GLY A 3 1.73 -9.14 -0.98
CA GLY A 3 2.93 -9.98 -1.06
C GLY A 3 3.27 -10.71 0.25
N GLY A 4 2.29 -10.88 1.15
CA GLY A 4 2.45 -11.61 2.41
C GLY A 4 2.88 -10.75 3.60
N THR A 5 3.18 -9.46 3.39
CA THR A 5 3.66 -8.56 4.45
C THR A 5 2.64 -8.35 5.58
N SER A 6 1.39 -8.01 5.23
CA SER A 6 0.31 -7.83 6.22
C SER A 6 -0.46 -9.13 6.45
N CYS A 7 0.19 -10.09 7.12
CA CYS A 7 -0.40 -11.39 7.49
C CYS A 7 -1.36 -11.27 8.71
N PRO A 8 -2.18 -12.31 9.00
CA PRO A 8 -3.13 -12.29 10.11
C PRO A 8 -2.53 -11.94 11.48
N GLN A 9 -1.29 -12.37 11.77
CA GLN A 9 -0.62 -12.08 13.04
C GLN A 9 -0.34 -10.59 13.23
N LEU A 10 0.16 -9.91 12.18
CA LEU A 10 0.38 -8.47 12.22
C LEU A 10 -0.94 -7.72 12.42
N VAL A 11 -1.97 -8.13 11.66
CA VAL A 11 -3.28 -7.49 11.69
C VAL A 11 -3.96 -7.65 13.05
N ALA A 12 -3.89 -8.84 13.64
CA ALA A 12 -4.40 -9.09 14.98
C ALA A 12 -3.67 -8.25 16.04
N ALA A 13 -2.33 -8.21 15.98
CA ALA A 13 -1.52 -7.45 16.95
C ALA A 13 -1.81 -5.94 16.92
N VAL A 14 -2.06 -5.36 15.74
CA VAL A 14 -2.47 -3.96 15.60
C VAL A 14 -3.88 -3.75 16.18
N SER A 15 -4.82 -4.62 15.82
CA SER A 15 -6.22 -4.51 16.24
C SER A 15 -6.36 -4.62 17.76
N GLU A 16 -5.71 -5.61 18.37
CA GLU A 16 -5.69 -5.81 19.84
C GLU A 16 -5.04 -4.65 20.61
N ALA A 17 -4.13 -3.91 19.98
CA ALA A 17 -3.54 -2.72 20.57
C ALA A 17 -4.39 -1.46 20.44
N GLY A 18 -5.58 -1.54 19.82
CA GLY A 18 -6.51 -0.43 19.65
C GLY A 18 -6.36 0.33 18.33
N GLY A 19 -5.52 -0.14 17.41
CA GLY A 19 -5.50 0.33 16.03
C GLY A 19 -6.52 -0.41 15.15
N LEU A 20 -6.53 -0.10 13.86
CA LEU A 20 -7.28 -0.84 12.85
C LEU A 20 -6.29 -1.62 11.97
N GLY A 21 -6.17 -2.93 12.19
CA GLY A 21 -5.33 -3.76 11.34
C GLY A 21 -5.95 -4.00 9.96
N PHE A 22 -5.13 -4.23 8.93
CA PHE A 22 -5.60 -4.47 7.56
C PHE A 22 -4.94 -5.69 6.89
N LEU A 23 -5.75 -6.64 6.43
CA LEU A 23 -5.34 -7.67 5.48
C LEU A 23 -5.25 -7.08 4.07
N ALA A 24 -4.40 -7.66 3.23
CA ALA A 24 -4.27 -7.28 1.82
C ALA A 24 -4.62 -8.46 0.93
N ALA A 25 -5.74 -8.35 0.20
CA ALA A 25 -6.19 -9.39 -0.73
C ALA A 25 -5.48 -9.34 -2.09
N GLY A 26 -4.78 -8.24 -2.40
CA GLY A 26 -4.05 -8.07 -3.66
C GLY A 26 -3.08 -9.21 -3.94
N TYR A 27 -3.15 -9.76 -5.17
CA TYR A 27 -2.40 -10.92 -5.67
C TYR A 27 -2.75 -12.28 -5.01
N LYS A 28 -3.79 -12.34 -4.17
CA LYS A 28 -4.31 -13.59 -3.62
C LYS A 28 -5.52 -14.06 -4.42
N THR A 29 -5.79 -15.35 -4.41
CA THR A 29 -7.10 -15.86 -4.82
C THR A 29 -8.17 -15.47 -3.81
N ALA A 30 -9.45 -15.56 -4.21
CA ALA A 30 -10.58 -15.34 -3.31
C ALA A 30 -10.53 -16.29 -2.08
N ASP A 31 -10.21 -17.58 -2.30
CA ASP A 31 -10.02 -18.55 -1.22
C ASP A 31 -8.85 -18.18 -0.30
N GLY A 32 -7.73 -17.71 -0.86
CA GLY A 32 -6.57 -17.27 -0.10
C GLY A 32 -6.90 -16.09 0.82
N MET A 33 -7.65 -15.12 0.31
CA MET A 33 -8.19 -14.01 1.12
C MET A 33 -9.12 -14.54 2.22
N TYR A 34 -10.06 -15.42 1.88
CA TYR A 34 -11.05 -15.91 2.82
C TYR A 34 -10.43 -16.73 3.97
N ASN A 35 -9.39 -17.52 3.65
CA ASN A 35 -8.63 -18.25 4.66
C ASN A 35 -7.89 -17.31 5.63
N GLU A 36 -7.31 -16.21 5.15
CA GLU A 36 -6.69 -15.21 6.05
C GLU A 36 -7.73 -14.50 6.92
N ILE A 37 -8.93 -14.21 6.40
CA ILE A 37 -10.04 -13.65 7.19
C ILE A 37 -10.45 -14.61 8.31
N LYS A 38 -10.62 -15.90 8.01
CA LYS A 38 -10.95 -16.93 9.01
C LYS A 38 -9.86 -17.06 10.09
N GLN A 39 -8.60 -17.11 9.68
CA GLN A 39 -7.48 -17.15 10.62
C GLN A 39 -7.47 -15.92 11.52
N LEU A 40 -7.66 -14.73 10.95
CA LEU A 40 -7.67 -13.48 11.70
C LEU A 40 -8.80 -13.39 12.73
N ARG A 41 -10.02 -13.81 12.35
CA ARG A 41 -11.16 -13.90 13.29
C ARG A 41 -10.90 -14.87 14.45
N GLY A 42 -10.03 -15.87 14.25
CA GLY A 42 -9.55 -16.74 15.33
C GLY A 42 -8.48 -16.11 16.23
N LEU A 43 -7.83 -15.02 15.79
CA LEU A 43 -6.78 -14.31 16.53
C LEU A 43 -7.28 -13.06 17.27
N THR A 44 -8.36 -12.43 16.80
CA THR A 44 -8.93 -11.21 17.40
C THR A 44 -10.43 -11.11 17.14
N GLY A 45 -11.16 -10.59 18.12
CA GLY A 45 -12.57 -10.18 17.97
C GLY A 45 -12.74 -8.68 17.67
N ARG A 46 -11.64 -7.94 17.51
CA ARG A 46 -11.67 -6.49 17.26
C ARG A 46 -11.81 -6.17 15.77
N PRO A 47 -12.27 -4.97 15.42
CA PRO A 47 -12.39 -4.55 14.03
C PRO A 47 -11.08 -4.64 13.25
N PHE A 48 -11.16 -5.08 12.00
CA PHE A 48 -10.08 -5.10 11.02
C PHE A 48 -10.62 -4.76 9.63
N GLY A 49 -9.72 -4.42 8.70
CA GLY A 49 -10.06 -4.16 7.31
C GLY A 49 -9.48 -5.17 6.33
N VAL A 50 -10.05 -5.23 5.13
CA VAL A 50 -9.54 -5.99 3.97
C VAL A 50 -9.37 -5.05 2.79
N ASN A 51 -8.17 -5.01 2.21
CA ASN A 51 -7.87 -4.19 1.04
C ASN A 51 -7.98 -4.99 -0.27
N LEU A 52 -8.67 -4.44 -1.26
CA LEU A 52 -8.85 -4.97 -2.62
C LEU A 52 -8.14 -4.08 -3.66
N PHE A 53 -7.60 -4.70 -4.71
CA PHE A 53 -7.17 -3.99 -5.90
C PHE A 53 -8.31 -3.94 -6.91
N MET A 54 -8.51 -2.78 -7.53
CA MET A 54 -9.46 -2.64 -8.63
C MET A 54 -8.92 -3.35 -9.88
N PRO A 55 -9.78 -4.02 -10.66
CA PRO A 55 -9.42 -4.54 -11.98
C PRO A 55 -8.84 -3.44 -12.86
N GLN A 56 -7.78 -3.76 -13.60
CA GLN A 56 -7.08 -2.77 -14.41
C GLN A 56 -7.44 -2.95 -15.88
N PRO A 57 -7.72 -1.85 -16.60
CA PRO A 57 -7.98 -1.94 -18.03
C PRO A 57 -6.70 -2.35 -18.79
N ALA A 58 -6.85 -3.09 -19.88
CA ALA A 58 -5.75 -3.47 -20.76
C ALA A 58 -5.27 -2.27 -21.61
N LEU A 59 -4.60 -1.33 -20.97
CA LEU A 59 -4.07 -0.11 -21.60
C LEU A 59 -2.58 -0.20 -21.97
N ALA A 60 -1.90 -1.28 -21.57
CA ALA A 60 -0.49 -1.47 -21.85
C ALA A 60 -0.24 -1.66 -23.35
N ASP A 61 0.76 -0.98 -23.88
CA ASP A 61 1.29 -1.25 -25.23
C ASP A 61 2.00 -2.62 -25.23
N PRO A 62 1.52 -3.63 -25.97
CA PRO A 62 2.13 -4.96 -25.99
C PRO A 62 3.59 -4.92 -26.46
N SER A 63 3.93 -4.03 -27.39
CA SER A 63 5.31 -3.89 -27.89
C SER A 63 6.25 -3.35 -26.80
N ALA A 64 5.77 -2.46 -25.94
CA ALA A 64 6.55 -1.98 -24.81
C ALA A 64 6.81 -3.08 -23.77
N VAL A 65 5.83 -3.95 -23.52
CA VAL A 65 5.98 -5.13 -22.64
C VAL A 65 7.01 -6.10 -23.23
N GLU A 66 6.92 -6.39 -24.53
CA GLU A 66 7.86 -7.28 -25.23
C GLU A 66 9.30 -6.74 -25.19
N VAL A 67 9.49 -5.44 -25.43
CA VAL A 67 10.81 -4.80 -25.34
C VAL A 67 11.37 -4.93 -23.92
N TYR A 68 10.56 -4.69 -22.90
CA TYR A 68 11.00 -4.81 -21.51
C TYR A 68 11.31 -6.26 -21.12
N GLN A 69 10.54 -7.23 -21.62
CA GLN A 69 10.84 -8.66 -21.48
C GLN A 69 12.21 -9.01 -22.06
N HIS A 70 12.56 -8.49 -23.24
CA HIS A 70 13.89 -8.69 -23.83
C HIS A 70 14.99 -8.06 -22.98
N GLN A 71 14.78 -6.85 -22.45
CA GLN A 71 15.74 -6.17 -21.57
C GLN A 71 16.00 -6.95 -20.26
N LEU A 72 15.01 -7.68 -19.76
CA LEU A 72 15.12 -8.51 -18.57
C LEU A 72 15.75 -9.90 -18.80
N ALA A 73 16.12 -10.25 -20.04
CA ALA A 73 16.71 -11.56 -20.34
C ALA A 73 17.99 -11.84 -19.52
N GLY A 74 18.80 -10.80 -19.27
CA GLY A 74 19.98 -10.91 -18.42
C GLY A 74 19.67 -11.26 -16.96
N GLU A 75 18.58 -10.73 -16.41
CA GLU A 75 18.12 -11.05 -15.05
C GLU A 75 17.62 -12.50 -14.96
N ALA A 76 16.90 -12.96 -15.98
CA ALA A 76 16.42 -14.34 -16.06
C ALA A 76 17.57 -15.34 -16.09
N ALA A 77 18.62 -15.04 -16.86
CA ALA A 77 19.84 -15.84 -16.89
C ALA A 77 20.59 -15.78 -15.54
N TRP A 78 20.75 -14.58 -14.97
CA TRP A 78 21.48 -14.38 -13.71
C TRP A 78 20.84 -15.11 -12.51
N TYR A 79 19.51 -15.06 -12.40
CA TYR A 79 18.76 -15.73 -11.32
C TYR A 79 18.32 -17.15 -11.67
N GLU A 80 18.73 -17.68 -12.83
CA GLU A 80 18.40 -19.03 -13.32
C GLU A 80 16.89 -19.34 -13.24
N THR A 81 16.06 -18.39 -13.65
CA THR A 81 14.60 -18.50 -13.57
C THR A 81 13.94 -17.86 -14.78
N PRO A 82 12.92 -18.48 -15.39
CA PRO A 82 12.21 -17.87 -16.50
C PRO A 82 11.47 -16.61 -16.04
N LEU A 83 11.29 -15.68 -16.99
CA LEU A 83 10.33 -14.59 -16.82
C LEU A 83 8.92 -15.16 -16.74
N GLY A 84 8.04 -14.51 -15.98
CA GLY A 84 6.64 -14.89 -15.92
C GLY A 84 5.89 -14.54 -17.20
N ASP A 85 4.74 -15.17 -17.40
CA ASP A 85 3.83 -14.83 -18.48
C ASP A 85 3.12 -13.48 -18.16
N PRO A 86 3.29 -12.44 -18.98
CA PRO A 86 2.69 -11.12 -18.74
C PRO A 86 1.16 -11.14 -18.76
N ASP A 87 0.54 -12.10 -19.44
CA ASP A 87 -0.91 -12.20 -19.61
C ASP A 87 -1.58 -13.10 -18.55
N SER A 88 -0.80 -13.61 -17.60
CA SER A 88 -1.31 -14.34 -16.42
C SER A 88 -2.12 -13.46 -15.46
N GLY A 89 -2.20 -12.15 -15.72
CA GLY A 89 -2.99 -11.20 -14.95
C GLY A 89 -4.46 -11.16 -15.37
N GLY A 90 -5.34 -11.61 -14.46
CA GLY A 90 -6.77 -11.38 -14.55
C GLY A 90 -7.21 -10.09 -13.82
N ASP A 91 -8.44 -10.11 -13.35
CA ASP A 91 -9.09 -9.08 -12.54
C ASP A 91 -8.67 -9.09 -11.05
N ASP A 92 -7.58 -9.79 -10.70
CA ASP A 92 -7.22 -10.11 -9.30
C ASP A 92 -8.35 -10.86 -8.54
N ASN A 93 -9.19 -11.64 -9.23
CA ASN A 93 -10.39 -12.29 -8.67
C ASN A 93 -11.34 -11.32 -7.96
N TYR A 94 -11.46 -10.09 -8.48
CA TYR A 94 -12.21 -9.02 -7.84
C TYR A 94 -13.66 -9.40 -7.56
N ASP A 95 -14.39 -9.92 -8.56
CA ASP A 95 -15.82 -10.25 -8.38
C ASP A 95 -16.02 -11.37 -7.36
N ALA A 96 -15.16 -12.39 -7.37
CA ALA A 96 -15.20 -13.47 -6.39
C ALA A 96 -14.86 -12.99 -4.97
N LYS A 97 -13.91 -12.05 -4.83
CA LYS A 97 -13.58 -11.43 -3.53
C LYS A 97 -14.71 -10.56 -3.02
N LEU A 98 -15.35 -9.77 -3.91
CA LEU A 98 -16.53 -8.98 -3.57
C LEU A 98 -17.66 -9.87 -3.05
N ALA A 99 -17.98 -10.96 -3.77
CA ALA A 99 -19.04 -11.88 -3.37
C ALA A 99 -18.81 -12.44 -1.95
N ILE A 100 -17.59 -12.89 -1.65
CA ILE A 100 -17.23 -13.39 -0.31
C ILE A 100 -17.39 -12.31 0.76
N LEU A 101 -16.94 -11.08 0.49
CA LEU A 101 -17.00 -9.99 1.47
C LEU A 101 -18.42 -9.43 1.66
N LEU A 102 -19.32 -9.61 0.70
CA LEU A 102 -20.74 -9.28 0.85
C LEU A 102 -21.52 -10.39 1.57
N GLU A 103 -21.17 -11.67 1.34
CA GLU A 103 -21.79 -12.82 2.00
C GLU A 103 -21.34 -12.98 3.46
N ASP A 104 -20.06 -12.73 3.75
CA ASP A 104 -19.47 -12.82 5.09
C ASP A 104 -18.77 -11.51 5.47
N PRO A 105 -19.54 -10.46 5.84
CA PRO A 105 -19.05 -9.09 5.98
C PRO A 105 -17.87 -8.94 6.95
N VAL A 106 -16.98 -8.03 6.58
CA VAL A 106 -15.89 -7.56 7.44
C VAL A 106 -16.16 -6.11 7.86
N PRO A 107 -15.56 -5.63 8.98
CA PRO A 107 -15.83 -4.28 9.48
C PRO A 107 -15.47 -3.16 8.48
N ALA A 108 -14.39 -3.32 7.72
CA ALA A 108 -14.00 -2.35 6.71
C ALA A 108 -13.42 -3.00 5.43
N VAL A 109 -13.71 -2.41 4.28
CA VAL A 109 -13.09 -2.75 3.00
C VAL A 109 -12.47 -1.51 2.39
N SER A 110 -11.23 -1.62 1.89
CA SER A 110 -10.59 -0.52 1.18
C SER A 110 -10.22 -0.88 -0.25
N PHE A 111 -10.25 0.12 -1.12
CA PHE A 111 -9.97 -0.03 -2.55
C PHE A 111 -8.74 0.77 -2.96
N THR A 112 -7.97 0.19 -3.87
CA THR A 112 -6.71 0.72 -4.38
C THR A 112 -6.67 0.58 -5.90
N PHE A 113 -6.04 1.55 -6.58
CA PHE A 113 -5.93 1.63 -8.05
C PHE A 113 -7.22 2.00 -8.79
N GLY A 114 -8.15 2.67 -8.11
CA GLY A 114 -9.40 3.14 -8.71
C GLY A 114 -10.48 3.38 -7.67
N CYS A 115 -11.65 3.78 -8.15
CA CYS A 115 -12.88 3.90 -7.37
C CYS A 115 -13.89 2.83 -7.83
N PRO A 116 -14.50 2.05 -6.92
CA PRO A 116 -15.63 1.18 -7.25
C PRO A 116 -16.83 1.97 -7.75
N THR A 117 -17.78 1.27 -8.36
CA THR A 117 -19.06 1.86 -8.74
C THR A 117 -19.90 2.17 -7.50
N ARG A 118 -20.87 3.07 -7.66
CA ARG A 118 -21.86 3.36 -6.62
C ARG A 118 -22.60 2.11 -6.15
N ASP A 119 -23.04 1.26 -7.08
CA ASP A 119 -23.73 0.02 -6.74
C ASP A 119 -22.88 -0.90 -5.86
N THR A 120 -21.57 -0.99 -6.10
CA THR A 120 -20.65 -1.77 -5.25
C THR A 120 -20.54 -1.16 -3.84
N LEU A 121 -20.43 0.15 -3.72
CA LEU A 121 -20.33 0.83 -2.43
C LEU A 121 -21.65 0.75 -1.64
N ASP A 122 -22.79 0.97 -2.31
CA ASP A 122 -24.13 0.83 -1.74
C ASP A 122 -24.39 -0.62 -1.27
N ALA A 123 -23.86 -1.63 -1.98
CA ALA A 123 -23.94 -3.04 -1.56
C ALA A 123 -23.18 -3.29 -0.25
N PHE A 124 -21.98 -2.72 -0.08
CA PHE A 124 -21.24 -2.82 1.19
C PHE A 124 -21.92 -2.08 2.33
N ALA A 125 -22.48 -0.89 2.05
CA ALA A 125 -23.28 -0.16 3.03
C ALA A 125 -24.50 -0.98 3.49
N GLY A 126 -25.16 -1.70 2.56
CA GLY A 126 -26.29 -2.59 2.83
C GLY A 126 -25.98 -3.75 3.78
N VAL A 127 -24.72 -4.19 3.84
CA VAL A 127 -24.25 -5.24 4.77
C VAL A 127 -23.47 -4.71 5.98
N GLY A 128 -23.40 -3.37 6.13
CA GLY A 128 -22.77 -2.71 7.28
C GLY A 128 -21.23 -2.67 7.25
N THR A 129 -20.62 -2.82 6.08
CA THR A 129 -19.16 -2.72 5.90
C THR A 129 -18.74 -1.29 5.54
N TYR A 130 -17.80 -0.72 6.29
CA TYR A 130 -17.27 0.62 6.05
C TYR A 130 -16.30 0.64 4.87
N THR A 131 -16.50 1.52 3.90
CA THR A 131 -15.73 1.58 2.65
C THR A 131 -14.73 2.73 2.61
N VAL A 132 -13.50 2.44 2.18
CA VAL A 132 -12.42 3.44 2.08
C VAL A 132 -11.79 3.39 0.68
N VAL A 133 -11.79 4.50 -0.05
CA VAL A 133 -11.13 4.57 -1.38
C VAL A 133 -9.81 5.32 -1.28
N THR A 134 -8.72 4.74 -1.77
CA THR A 134 -7.43 5.43 -1.79
C THR A 134 -7.39 6.46 -2.92
N VAL A 135 -6.89 7.66 -2.63
CA VAL A 135 -6.84 8.80 -3.56
C VAL A 135 -5.50 9.53 -3.43
N THR A 136 -5.05 10.11 -4.52
CA THR A 136 -3.76 10.81 -4.65
C THR A 136 -3.92 12.25 -5.14
N THR A 137 -5.13 12.64 -5.55
CA THR A 137 -5.48 14.02 -5.90
C THR A 137 -6.86 14.41 -5.33
N PRO A 138 -7.16 15.73 -5.25
CA PRO A 138 -8.49 16.21 -4.88
C PRO A 138 -9.59 15.74 -5.83
N GLU A 139 -9.30 15.63 -7.14
CA GLU A 139 -10.24 15.15 -8.15
C GLU A 139 -10.63 13.69 -7.89
N GLU A 140 -9.65 12.84 -7.57
CA GLU A 140 -9.90 11.44 -7.19
C GLU A 140 -10.73 11.34 -5.91
N ALA A 141 -10.52 12.24 -4.94
CA ALA A 141 -11.33 12.32 -3.72
C ALA A 141 -12.79 12.70 -4.01
N GLN A 142 -13.00 13.67 -4.89
CA GLN A 142 -14.35 14.09 -5.30
C GLN A 142 -15.10 12.94 -6.00
N VAL A 143 -14.42 12.20 -6.87
CA VAL A 143 -14.97 11.00 -7.52
C VAL A 143 -15.40 9.96 -6.48
N ALA A 144 -14.54 9.66 -5.50
CA ALA A 144 -14.85 8.70 -4.44
C ALA A 144 -16.06 9.11 -3.59
N GLN A 145 -16.17 10.40 -3.24
CA GLN A 145 -17.32 10.93 -2.52
C GLN A 145 -18.61 10.80 -3.34
N TRP A 146 -18.58 11.15 -4.64
CA TRP A 146 -19.76 11.02 -5.50
C TRP A 146 -20.16 9.56 -5.76
N ALA A 147 -19.20 8.64 -5.75
CA ALA A 147 -19.48 7.21 -5.80
C ALA A 147 -20.16 6.70 -4.51
N GLY A 148 -19.98 7.39 -3.37
CA GLY A 148 -20.61 7.04 -2.10
C GLY A 148 -19.66 6.33 -1.12
N ALA A 149 -18.36 6.54 -1.22
CA ALA A 149 -17.40 5.98 -0.26
C ALA A 149 -17.60 6.61 1.12
N ASP A 150 -17.45 5.81 2.19
CA ASP A 150 -17.59 6.31 3.56
C ASP A 150 -16.41 7.18 4.00
N ALA A 151 -15.22 6.91 3.45
CA ALA A 151 -14.01 7.71 3.65
C ALA A 151 -13.05 7.63 2.46
N VAL A 152 -12.10 8.56 2.43
CA VAL A 152 -10.96 8.52 1.52
C VAL A 152 -9.64 8.31 2.25
N CYS A 153 -8.78 7.44 1.71
CA CYS A 153 -7.41 7.29 2.17
C CYS A 153 -6.49 8.14 1.29
N VAL A 154 -6.06 9.28 1.82
CA VAL A 154 -5.30 10.31 1.10
C VAL A 154 -3.82 9.97 1.12
N GLN A 155 -3.28 9.55 -0.03
CA GLN A 155 -1.92 9.05 -0.18
C GLN A 155 -0.98 10.10 -0.78
N GLY A 156 -0.13 10.67 0.06
CA GLY A 156 0.96 11.54 -0.39
C GLY A 156 2.09 10.78 -1.09
N VAL A 157 2.87 11.50 -1.89
CA VAL A 157 4.01 10.99 -2.68
C VAL A 157 5.12 10.33 -1.84
N GLU A 158 5.12 10.58 -0.53
CA GLU A 158 6.05 10.00 0.45
C GLU A 158 5.75 8.51 0.74
N ALA A 159 4.56 8.03 0.39
CA ALA A 159 4.12 6.66 0.66
C ALA A 159 4.99 5.60 0.00
N GLY A 160 5.17 4.48 0.69
CA GLY A 160 5.88 3.31 0.20
C GLY A 160 4.97 2.35 -0.56
N GLY A 161 5.53 1.57 -1.49
CA GLY A 161 4.74 0.71 -2.37
C GLY A 161 4.05 1.52 -3.47
N HIS A 162 3.02 0.97 -4.09
CA HIS A 162 2.34 1.61 -5.20
C HIS A 162 1.70 2.96 -4.83
N GLN A 163 1.90 3.97 -5.68
CA GLN A 163 1.05 5.15 -5.70
C GLN A 163 -0.31 4.73 -6.21
N SER A 164 -1.37 4.97 -5.48
CA SER A 164 -2.70 4.41 -5.72
C SER A 164 -3.58 5.31 -6.59
N THR A 165 -2.98 6.03 -7.54
CA THR A 165 -3.71 6.81 -8.54
C THR A 165 -4.83 5.97 -9.15
N HIS A 166 -5.94 6.56 -9.57
CA HIS A 166 -7.03 5.81 -10.20
C HIS A 166 -6.65 5.33 -11.60
N ARG A 167 -5.75 6.07 -12.26
CA ARG A 167 -5.17 5.71 -13.56
C ARG A 167 -3.66 5.98 -13.53
N ASP A 168 -2.88 5.10 -14.14
CA ASP A 168 -1.45 5.37 -14.37
C ASP A 168 -1.30 6.16 -15.68
N ASP A 169 -0.77 7.37 -15.59
CA ASP A 169 -0.49 8.23 -16.74
C ASP A 169 0.97 8.69 -16.71
N PRO A 170 1.84 8.14 -17.57
CA PRO A 170 3.25 8.54 -17.67
C PRO A 170 3.47 10.03 -17.94
N GLN A 171 2.50 10.74 -18.51
CA GLN A 171 2.63 12.18 -18.77
C GLN A 171 2.61 13.02 -17.49
N THR A 172 2.11 12.43 -16.40
CA THR A 172 2.04 13.07 -15.07
C THR A 172 3.20 12.65 -14.16
N ASP A 173 4.22 12.00 -14.70
CA ASP A 173 5.39 11.58 -13.92
C ASP A 173 6.05 12.80 -13.23
N GLY A 174 6.27 12.67 -11.91
CA GLY A 174 6.79 13.75 -11.08
C GLY A 174 5.73 14.67 -10.48
N ALA A 175 4.44 14.52 -10.83
CA ALA A 175 3.34 15.34 -10.31
C ALA A 175 2.81 14.89 -8.92
N GLY A 176 3.49 13.97 -8.24
CA GLY A 176 3.03 13.48 -6.94
C GLY A 176 2.96 14.59 -5.88
N ILE A 177 1.81 14.73 -5.23
CA ILE A 177 1.55 15.77 -4.21
C ILE A 177 2.04 15.27 -2.85
N GLY A 178 2.78 16.11 -2.12
CA GLY A 178 3.20 15.83 -0.74
C GLY A 178 2.02 15.74 0.23
N LEU A 179 2.07 14.81 1.18
CA LEU A 179 0.92 14.43 2.03
C LEU A 179 0.28 15.64 2.73
N LEU A 180 1.09 16.53 3.29
CA LEU A 180 0.56 17.68 4.03
C LEU A 180 -0.27 18.60 3.13
N SER A 181 0.21 18.89 1.92
CA SER A 181 -0.52 19.70 0.94
C SER A 181 -1.76 18.96 0.44
N LEU A 182 -1.64 17.66 0.18
CA LEU A 182 -2.72 16.85 -0.35
C LEU A 182 -3.89 16.74 0.65
N VAL A 183 -3.61 16.52 1.94
CA VAL A 183 -4.65 16.46 2.99
C VAL A 183 -5.44 17.76 3.04
N SER A 184 -4.78 18.92 3.00
CA SER A 184 -5.45 20.22 3.00
C SER A 184 -6.32 20.42 1.76
N GLN A 185 -5.80 20.12 0.56
CA GLN A 185 -6.57 20.24 -0.68
C GLN A 185 -7.80 19.31 -0.69
N VAL A 186 -7.64 18.06 -0.24
CA VAL A 186 -8.75 17.10 -0.18
C VAL A 186 -9.79 17.53 0.86
N ARG A 187 -9.36 18.03 2.02
CA ARG A 187 -10.27 18.54 3.06
C ARG A 187 -11.16 19.68 2.57
N GLU A 188 -10.65 20.55 1.69
CA GLU A 188 -11.44 21.61 1.05
C GLU A 188 -12.36 21.10 -0.06
N THR A 189 -12.11 19.88 -0.57
CA THR A 189 -12.82 19.32 -1.73
C THR A 189 -13.96 18.38 -1.33
N VAL A 190 -13.80 17.62 -0.26
CA VAL A 190 -14.78 16.62 0.20
C VAL A 190 -15.24 16.87 1.63
N GLN A 191 -16.39 16.30 1.97
CA GLN A 191 -17.02 16.35 3.29
C GLN A 191 -16.80 15.07 4.10
N ILE A 192 -16.57 13.93 3.41
CA ILE A 192 -16.32 12.63 4.04
C ILE A 192 -14.97 12.58 4.79
N PRO A 193 -14.82 11.69 5.80
CA PRO A 193 -13.57 11.50 6.53
C PRO A 193 -12.35 11.16 5.65
N ILE A 194 -11.20 11.61 6.12
CA ILE A 194 -9.87 11.50 5.52
C ILE A 194 -8.97 10.64 6.42
N VAL A 195 -8.40 9.59 5.84
CA VAL A 195 -7.29 8.83 6.42
C VAL A 195 -6.00 9.24 5.72
N ALA A 196 -5.09 9.91 6.41
CA ALA A 196 -3.83 10.35 5.83
C ALA A 196 -2.78 9.21 5.77
N THR A 197 -2.10 9.04 4.64
CA THR A 197 -1.03 8.02 4.49
C THR A 197 0.15 8.52 3.68
N GLY A 198 1.36 8.23 4.13
CA GLY A 198 2.60 8.57 3.43
C GLY A 198 3.67 9.13 4.35
N GLY A 199 4.83 8.45 4.45
CA GLY A 199 5.96 8.93 5.25
C GLY A 199 5.76 9.00 6.78
N LEU A 200 4.59 8.64 7.30
CA LEU A 200 4.25 8.67 8.72
C LEU A 200 4.93 7.51 9.49
N MET A 201 5.74 7.85 10.50
CA MET A 201 6.56 6.92 11.27
C MET A 201 6.56 7.19 12.79
N ARG A 202 6.00 8.33 13.24
CA ARG A 202 5.99 8.82 14.62
C ARG A 202 4.63 9.38 15.00
N GLY A 203 4.29 9.36 16.29
CA GLY A 203 3.05 9.96 16.79
C GLY A 203 2.95 11.47 16.57
N SER A 204 4.08 12.20 16.56
CA SER A 204 4.08 13.62 16.20
C SER A 204 3.66 13.89 14.75
N GLN A 205 3.97 12.99 13.83
CA GLN A 205 3.52 13.09 12.43
C GLN A 205 2.04 12.73 12.30
N ILE A 206 1.54 11.80 13.13
CA ILE A 206 0.10 11.55 13.27
C ILE A 206 -0.59 12.82 13.76
N ALA A 207 -0.07 13.48 14.80
CA ALA A 207 -0.62 14.74 15.30
C ALA A 207 -0.67 15.82 14.20
N ALA A 208 0.38 15.92 13.38
CA ALA A 208 0.44 16.89 12.29
C ALA A 208 -0.65 16.70 11.23
N VAL A 209 -0.91 15.46 10.79
CA VAL A 209 -1.97 15.21 9.79
C VAL A 209 -3.38 15.35 10.39
N LEU A 210 -3.55 15.03 11.67
CA LEU A 210 -4.82 15.29 12.36
C LEU A 210 -5.09 16.80 12.45
N ALA A 211 -4.07 17.59 12.78
CA ALA A 211 -4.17 19.05 12.79
C ALA A 211 -4.43 19.64 11.39
N ALA A 212 -3.95 18.97 10.33
CA ALA A 212 -4.21 19.35 8.95
C ALA A 212 -5.61 18.97 8.43
N GLY A 213 -6.41 18.25 9.21
CA GLY A 213 -7.80 17.92 8.90
C GLY A 213 -8.09 16.45 8.58
N ALA A 214 -7.15 15.53 8.83
CA ALA A 214 -7.42 14.09 8.79
C ALA A 214 -8.04 13.58 10.09
N GLU A 215 -8.83 12.51 10.02
CA GLU A 215 -9.44 11.84 11.17
C GLU A 215 -8.58 10.67 11.66
N ALA A 216 -7.76 10.09 10.78
CA ALA A 216 -6.86 9.00 11.11
C ALA A 216 -5.58 9.02 10.27
N ALA A 217 -4.60 8.21 10.69
CA ALA A 217 -3.36 7.98 9.97
C ALA A 217 -3.20 6.49 9.63
N GLN A 218 -2.87 6.20 8.37
CA GLN A 218 -2.50 4.86 7.91
C GLN A 218 -0.98 4.79 7.69
N LEU A 219 -0.35 3.78 8.31
CA LEU A 219 1.11 3.60 8.31
C LEU A 219 1.45 2.22 7.71
N GLY A 220 2.23 2.20 6.62
CA GLY A 220 2.75 0.96 6.04
C GLY A 220 4.16 0.65 6.54
N THR A 221 5.13 1.47 6.10
CA THR A 221 6.57 1.25 6.35
C THR A 221 6.93 1.15 7.83
N ALA A 222 6.21 1.82 8.73
CA ALA A 222 6.45 1.72 10.17
C ALA A 222 6.24 0.29 10.71
N PHE A 223 5.22 -0.42 10.22
CA PHE A 223 4.88 -1.78 10.65
C PHE A 223 5.64 -2.87 9.87
N LEU A 224 6.30 -2.52 8.77
CA LEU A 224 6.99 -3.46 7.90
C LEU A 224 8.06 -4.29 8.63
N VAL A 225 8.77 -3.67 9.59
CA VAL A 225 9.85 -4.28 10.37
C VAL A 225 9.39 -4.98 11.65
N CYS A 226 8.10 -4.91 11.99
CA CYS A 226 7.58 -5.63 13.16
C CYS A 226 7.83 -7.14 13.01
N PRO A 227 8.09 -7.88 14.10
CA PRO A 227 8.32 -9.32 14.04
C PRO A 227 7.12 -10.08 13.45
N GLU A 228 5.90 -9.58 13.68
CA GLU A 228 4.67 -10.16 13.14
C GLU A 228 4.51 -9.95 11.63
N SER A 229 5.18 -8.96 11.03
CA SER A 229 5.11 -8.72 9.57
C SER A 229 5.69 -9.90 8.79
N GLY A 230 4.99 -10.34 7.75
CA GLY A 230 5.43 -11.41 6.86
C GLY A 230 6.47 -11.00 5.80
N ALA A 231 6.96 -9.76 5.85
CA ALA A 231 8.06 -9.33 4.97
C ALA A 231 9.32 -10.17 5.21
N SER A 232 10.11 -10.40 4.15
CA SER A 232 11.36 -11.13 4.29
C SER A 232 12.33 -10.40 5.23
N LEU A 233 13.15 -11.15 5.96
CA LEU A 233 14.17 -10.58 6.85
C LEU A 233 15.06 -9.59 6.10
N LEU A 234 15.40 -9.91 4.86
CA LEU A 234 16.23 -9.07 3.99
C LEU A 234 15.56 -7.73 3.66
N HIS A 235 14.24 -7.71 3.42
CA HIS A 235 13.50 -6.47 3.23
C HIS A 235 13.44 -5.64 4.50
N LYS A 236 13.21 -6.28 5.66
CA LYS A 236 13.22 -5.59 6.97
C LYS A 236 14.57 -4.92 7.23
N GLN A 237 15.67 -5.68 7.09
CA GLN A 237 17.04 -5.19 7.27
C GLN A 237 17.39 -4.04 6.31
N ALA A 238 16.88 -4.07 5.08
CA ALA A 238 17.16 -3.03 4.09
C ALA A 238 16.63 -1.64 4.49
N LEU A 239 15.60 -1.53 5.34
CA LEU A 239 14.99 -0.24 5.69
C LEU A 239 15.92 0.71 6.45
N THR A 240 16.87 0.18 7.22
CA THR A 240 17.81 0.97 8.03
C THR A 240 19.26 0.72 7.64
N ASN A 241 19.51 -0.14 6.64
CA ASN A 241 20.84 -0.41 6.12
C ASN A 241 21.44 0.84 5.45
N PRO A 242 22.64 1.30 5.86
CA PRO A 242 23.29 2.48 5.29
C PRO A 242 23.55 2.43 3.78
N LEU A 243 23.53 1.26 3.14
CA LEU A 243 23.67 1.11 1.69
C LEU A 243 22.42 1.57 0.91
N PHE A 244 21.25 1.56 1.55
CA PHE A 244 19.99 1.98 0.94
C PHE A 244 19.60 3.37 1.47
N VAL A 245 20.26 4.40 0.95
CA VAL A 245 20.17 5.77 1.49
C VAL A 245 18.91 6.54 1.10
N ARG A 246 18.21 6.12 0.04
CA ARG A 246 17.07 6.85 -0.54
C ARG A 246 16.03 5.91 -1.13
N THR A 247 14.82 6.44 -1.30
CA THR A 247 13.74 5.79 -2.05
C THR A 247 13.46 6.54 -3.35
N ALA A 248 12.90 5.86 -4.34
CA ALA A 248 12.43 6.46 -5.59
C ALA A 248 11.13 5.78 -6.04
N LEU A 249 10.32 6.50 -6.82
CA LEU A 249 9.21 5.92 -7.56
C LEU A 249 9.76 5.21 -8.81
N THR A 250 9.25 4.03 -9.10
CA THR A 250 9.61 3.27 -10.30
C THR A 250 8.47 2.41 -10.80
N ARG A 251 8.47 2.11 -12.10
CA ARG A 251 7.65 1.06 -12.71
C ARG A 251 8.40 -0.28 -12.83
N ALA A 252 9.69 -0.33 -12.52
CA ALA A 252 10.57 -1.47 -12.86
C ALA A 252 10.04 -2.86 -12.46
N PHE A 253 9.42 -2.97 -11.28
CA PHE A 253 8.96 -4.25 -10.73
C PHE A 253 7.52 -4.60 -11.05
N SER A 254 6.71 -3.67 -11.56
CA SER A 254 5.27 -3.94 -11.70
C SER A 254 4.58 -3.25 -12.87
N GLY A 255 5.22 -2.30 -13.52
CA GLY A 255 4.63 -1.51 -14.61
C GLY A 255 3.75 -0.37 -14.11
N ARG A 256 3.73 -0.11 -12.79
CA ARG A 256 2.98 0.97 -12.13
C ARG A 256 3.87 1.68 -11.12
N PRO A 257 3.78 3.00 -10.94
CA PRO A 257 4.64 3.74 -10.02
C PRO A 257 4.52 3.20 -8.60
N ALA A 258 5.64 2.71 -8.07
CA ALA A 258 5.75 2.24 -6.70
C ALA A 258 7.05 2.70 -6.07
N ARG A 259 6.98 3.19 -4.83
CA ARG A 259 8.12 3.69 -4.09
C ARG A 259 8.84 2.56 -3.34
N GLY A 260 10.12 2.40 -3.64
CA GLY A 260 11.01 1.45 -2.97
C GLY A 260 12.40 2.01 -2.73
N LEU A 261 13.19 1.29 -1.94
CA LEU A 261 14.61 1.58 -1.73
C LEU A 261 15.38 1.48 -3.04
N VAL A 262 16.29 2.43 -3.29
CA VAL A 262 17.09 2.45 -4.51
C VAL A 262 18.12 1.32 -4.53
N ASN A 263 17.85 0.32 -5.36
CA ASN A 263 18.68 -0.85 -5.56
C ASN A 263 19.12 -1.02 -7.03
N ARG A 264 19.92 -2.04 -7.33
CA ARG A 264 20.49 -2.31 -8.66
C ARG A 264 19.38 -2.42 -9.71
N PHE A 265 18.39 -3.27 -9.46
CA PHE A 265 17.30 -3.52 -10.40
C PHE A 265 16.56 -2.23 -10.77
N MET A 266 16.26 -1.38 -9.79
CA MET A 266 15.62 -0.09 -10.08
C MET A 266 16.53 0.89 -10.82
N ARG A 267 17.84 0.90 -10.57
CA ARG A 267 18.79 1.78 -11.29
C ARG A 267 18.95 1.37 -12.75
N GLU A 268 19.00 0.07 -13.02
CA GLU A 268 19.24 -0.48 -14.35
C GLU A 268 17.97 -0.48 -15.20
N HIS A 269 16.84 -0.90 -14.64
CA HIS A 269 15.60 -1.11 -15.39
C HIS A 269 14.56 -0.01 -15.22
N GLY A 270 14.68 0.81 -14.17
CA GLY A 270 13.75 1.91 -13.90
C GLY A 270 13.58 2.92 -15.05
N PRO A 271 14.67 3.38 -15.70
CA PRO A 271 14.57 4.35 -16.81
C PRO A 271 13.83 3.84 -18.05
N TYR A 272 13.66 2.52 -18.20
CA TYR A 272 13.08 1.89 -19.38
C TYR A 272 11.76 1.17 -19.09
N ALA A 273 11.34 1.10 -17.83
CA ALA A 273 10.18 0.35 -17.41
C ALA A 273 8.88 0.96 -17.95
N PRO A 274 8.08 0.23 -18.72
CA PRO A 274 6.86 0.76 -19.32
C PRO A 274 5.72 0.89 -18.28
N ALA A 275 4.72 1.72 -18.60
CA ALA A 275 3.43 1.73 -17.91
C ALA A 275 2.59 0.54 -18.38
N ALA A 276 2.77 -0.59 -17.71
CA ALA A 276 2.16 -1.87 -18.10
C ALA A 276 1.89 -2.74 -16.86
N TYR A 277 0.89 -2.35 -16.08
CA TYR A 277 0.43 -3.10 -14.92
C TYR A 277 -0.89 -3.82 -15.21
N PRO A 278 -1.04 -5.10 -14.79
CA PRO A 278 -0.09 -5.88 -14.00
C PRO A 278 0.93 -6.70 -14.82
N GLN A 279 1.06 -6.52 -16.13
CA GLN A 279 1.90 -7.35 -17.00
C GLN A 279 3.36 -7.44 -16.49
N VAL A 280 3.97 -6.30 -16.20
CA VAL A 280 5.35 -6.24 -15.68
C VAL A 280 5.47 -6.84 -14.27
N HIS A 281 4.38 -6.84 -13.48
CA HIS A 281 4.37 -7.55 -12.20
C HIS A 281 4.56 -9.05 -12.42
N TYR A 282 3.77 -9.66 -13.30
CA TYR A 282 3.87 -11.10 -13.57
C TYR A 282 5.22 -11.46 -14.20
N LEU A 283 5.67 -10.66 -15.17
CA LEU A 283 6.97 -10.81 -15.82
C LEU A 283 8.13 -10.91 -14.82
N THR A 284 8.15 -10.03 -13.81
CA THR A 284 9.24 -9.95 -12.82
C THR A 284 9.03 -10.82 -11.57
N ALA A 285 7.88 -11.47 -11.41
CA ALA A 285 7.54 -12.18 -10.17
C ALA A 285 8.52 -13.32 -9.85
N GLY A 286 8.92 -14.09 -10.88
CA GLY A 286 9.92 -15.15 -10.75
C GLY A 286 11.29 -14.61 -10.32
N LEU A 287 11.75 -13.52 -10.94
CA LEU A 287 13.02 -12.86 -10.62
C LEU A 287 13.05 -12.39 -9.16
N ARG A 288 12.00 -11.69 -8.72
CA ARG A 288 11.90 -11.15 -7.35
C ARG A 288 11.93 -12.27 -6.30
N LYS A 289 11.26 -13.40 -6.58
CA LYS A 289 11.28 -14.59 -5.72
C LYS A 289 12.68 -15.23 -5.68
N ALA A 290 13.34 -15.36 -6.82
CA ALA A 290 14.69 -15.91 -6.92
C ALA A 290 15.73 -15.03 -6.20
N ALA A 291 15.67 -13.71 -6.38
CA ALA A 291 16.50 -12.75 -5.66
C ALA A 291 16.31 -12.86 -4.14
N ALA A 292 15.07 -12.94 -3.66
CA ALA A 292 14.78 -13.14 -2.24
C ALA A 292 15.35 -14.47 -1.71
N LYS A 293 15.22 -15.56 -2.47
CA LYS A 293 15.78 -16.88 -2.11
C LYS A 293 17.31 -16.87 -2.07
N ALA A 294 17.94 -16.12 -2.96
CA ALA A 294 19.40 -15.97 -3.03
C ALA A 294 19.97 -15.00 -1.98
N GLY A 295 19.12 -14.34 -1.18
CA GLY A 295 19.57 -13.33 -0.22
C GLY A 295 20.02 -12.02 -0.87
N ASP A 296 19.54 -11.73 -2.09
CA ASP A 296 19.93 -10.55 -2.86
C ASP A 296 18.88 -9.44 -2.82
N ALA A 297 19.10 -8.45 -1.96
CA ALA A 297 18.24 -7.28 -1.84
C ALA A 297 18.28 -6.38 -3.09
N GLN A 298 19.30 -6.53 -3.94
CA GLN A 298 19.49 -5.71 -5.14
C GLN A 298 18.52 -6.07 -6.28
N GLY A 299 17.95 -7.28 -6.25
CA GLY A 299 16.90 -7.75 -7.18
C GLY A 299 15.48 -7.78 -6.62
N MET A 300 15.29 -7.33 -5.36
CA MET A 300 13.98 -7.36 -4.70
C MET A 300 13.19 -6.06 -4.88
N ALA A 301 11.86 -6.18 -4.87
CA ALA A 301 10.97 -5.02 -4.77
C ALA A 301 10.90 -4.50 -3.31
N LEU A 302 11.90 -3.73 -2.91
CA LEU A 302 12.07 -3.23 -1.54
C LEU A 302 11.15 -2.03 -1.23
N TRP A 303 9.84 -2.24 -1.20
CA TRP A 303 8.86 -1.19 -0.94
C TRP A 303 9.07 -0.49 0.40
N ALA A 304 9.18 0.84 0.37
CA ALA A 304 9.46 1.64 1.54
C ALA A 304 9.10 3.11 1.29
N GLY A 305 8.43 3.75 2.23
CA GLY A 305 8.14 5.18 2.19
C GLY A 305 9.38 6.01 2.48
N GLN A 306 9.31 7.32 2.28
CA GLN A 306 10.45 8.21 2.50
C GLN A 306 10.97 8.17 3.95
N GLY A 307 10.09 7.91 4.92
CA GLY A 307 10.44 7.74 6.34
C GLY A 307 11.15 6.43 6.72
N HIS A 308 11.52 5.56 5.77
CA HIS A 308 12.08 4.23 6.03
C HIS A 308 13.19 4.14 7.09
N ARG A 309 14.13 5.09 7.11
CA ARG A 309 15.25 5.10 8.08
C ARG A 309 14.80 5.30 9.53
N MET A 310 13.55 5.70 9.74
CA MET A 310 12.94 5.87 11.06
C MET A 310 12.25 4.59 11.55
N ALA A 311 12.30 3.49 10.80
CA ALA A 311 11.70 2.21 11.17
C ALA A 311 12.23 1.72 12.53
N ARG A 312 11.35 1.10 13.32
CA ARG A 312 11.63 0.62 14.67
C ARG A 312 11.23 -0.85 14.78
N GLU A 313 12.19 -1.71 15.02
CA GLU A 313 11.96 -3.15 15.22
C GLU A 313 11.32 -3.37 16.61
N LEU A 314 9.99 -3.37 16.64
CA LEU A 314 9.18 -3.60 17.83
C LEU A 314 8.01 -4.52 17.49
N PRO A 315 7.52 -5.35 18.43
CA PRO A 315 6.21 -6.01 18.28
C PRO A 315 5.14 -4.99 17.89
N ALA A 316 4.29 -5.32 16.93
CA ALA A 316 3.34 -4.36 16.34
C ALA A 316 2.43 -3.71 17.39
N GLY A 317 1.94 -4.48 18.36
CA GLY A 317 1.13 -3.94 19.45
C GLY A 317 1.93 -3.01 20.39
N ARG A 318 3.25 -3.16 20.51
CA ARG A 318 4.11 -2.20 21.24
C ARG A 318 4.34 -0.94 20.41
N LEU A 319 4.49 -1.07 19.09
CA LEU A 319 4.60 0.08 18.19
C LEU A 319 3.34 0.94 18.22
N VAL A 320 2.14 0.35 18.22
CA VAL A 320 0.86 1.09 18.34
C VAL A 320 0.82 1.92 19.62
N ARG A 321 1.13 1.32 20.78
CA ARG A 321 1.15 2.03 22.07
C ARG A 321 2.15 3.18 22.08
N LEU A 322 3.35 2.95 21.56
CA LEU A 322 4.38 3.98 21.44
C LEU A 322 3.95 5.14 20.54
N LEU A 323 3.29 4.85 19.41
CA LEU A 323 2.75 5.88 18.53
C LEU A 323 1.65 6.70 19.22
N ALA A 324 0.82 6.07 20.05
CA ALA A 324 -0.20 6.76 20.84
C ALA A 324 0.42 7.68 21.90
N GLU A 325 1.43 7.20 22.65
CA GLU A 325 2.19 8.02 23.61
C GLU A 325 2.84 9.23 22.93
N GLU A 326 3.48 9.02 21.77
CA GLU A 326 4.08 10.10 20.97
C GLU A 326 3.04 11.10 20.44
N LEU A 327 1.84 10.62 20.09
CA LEU A 327 0.73 11.45 19.63
C LEU A 327 0.21 12.35 20.77
N ASP A 328 -0.02 11.77 21.95
CA ASP A 328 -0.50 12.52 23.11
C ASP A 328 0.52 13.59 23.53
N ALA A 329 1.81 13.25 23.57
CA ALA A 329 2.88 14.20 23.86
C ALA A 329 2.92 15.36 22.85
N ALA A 330 2.76 15.07 21.56
CA ALA A 330 2.73 16.10 20.52
C ALA A 330 1.50 17.02 20.64
N ARG A 331 0.33 16.46 20.98
CA ARG A 331 -0.89 17.24 21.25
C ARG A 331 -0.71 18.18 22.43
N THR A 332 -0.13 17.69 23.53
CA THR A 332 0.18 18.53 24.70
C THR A 332 1.11 19.69 24.32
N ALA A 333 2.19 19.41 23.59
CA ALA A 333 3.17 20.44 23.21
C ALA A 333 2.57 21.56 22.37
N VAL A 334 1.65 21.25 21.44
CA VAL A 334 0.97 22.27 20.63
C VAL A 334 0.01 23.12 21.48
N SER A 335 -0.69 22.50 22.44
CA SER A 335 -1.65 23.19 23.31
C SER A 335 -1.02 24.12 24.35
N THR A 336 0.17 23.77 24.86
CA THR A 336 0.88 24.58 25.87
C THR A 336 1.63 25.76 25.25
N GLY A 337 2.04 25.64 23.99
CA GLY A 337 2.66 26.72 23.23
C GLY A 337 1.72 27.87 22.86
N SER A 338 0.40 27.65 22.81
CA SER A 338 -0.61 28.68 22.54
C SER A 338 -0.97 29.56 23.76
N THR A 339 -0.40 29.28 24.93
CA THR A 339 -0.66 30.01 26.19
C THR A 339 0.50 30.90 26.65
N GLN A 340 1.55 31.07 25.84
CA GLN A 340 2.63 32.06 26.04
C GLN A 340 2.61 33.10 24.92
#